data_AF-A0A3M1CR73-F1
#
_entry.id   AF-A0A3M1CR73-F1
#
_cell.length_a   1.000
_cell.length_b   1.000
_cell.length_c   1.000
_cell.angle_alpha   90.00
_cell.angle_beta   90.00
_cell.angle_gamma   90.00
#
_symmetry.space_group_name_H-M   'P 1'
#
loop_
_entity.id
_entity.type
_entity.pdbx_description
1 polymer ?
#
loop_
_entity_poly.entity_id
_entity_poly.type
_entity_poly.pdbx_seq_one_letter_code
_entity_poly.pdbx_strand_id
1 'polypeptide(L)'
;MDTRRKVLGKLGLGAAATGLVVGVERRLRPAETRPADGDGAGPDPGRVAARDPAAGDGPWWLLAPLSRGDHLGGGWFLAHLGPIRRGASVLTLQHRDGEVARVHLCYHDGTPRGLAHTSLLDLVLMDGGAGDKPTDEILGRVLLGLAKVMRANELADDERLRQLAAMQPHAERVDTYGPENLT
;
A
#
# COMPACT_ATOMS: atom_id res chain seq x y z
N MET A 1 -7.19 -25.86 -7.27
CA MET A 1 -6.91 -24.41 -7.16
C MET A 1 -5.39 -24.19 -7.23
N ASP A 2 -4.72 -24.84 -8.19
CA ASP A 2 -3.27 -25.13 -8.09
C ASP A 2 -2.44 -24.49 -9.20
N THR A 3 -3.09 -23.93 -10.21
CA THR A 3 -2.41 -23.36 -11.40
C THR A 3 -1.71 -22.03 -11.08
N ARG A 4 -2.18 -21.27 -10.08
CA ARG A 4 -1.73 -19.89 -9.82
C ARG A 4 -0.42 -19.83 -9.04
N ARG A 5 -0.21 -20.73 -8.08
CA ARG A 5 1.08 -20.90 -7.37
C ARG A 5 2.22 -21.27 -8.33
N LYS A 6 1.89 -21.93 -9.44
CA LYS A 6 2.86 -22.38 -10.44
C LYS A 6 3.41 -21.25 -11.32
N VAL A 7 2.72 -20.11 -11.42
CA VAL A 7 3.17 -18.95 -12.20
C VAL A 7 4.22 -18.15 -11.41
N LEU A 8 4.03 -17.97 -10.11
CA LEU A 8 4.96 -17.26 -9.23
C LEU A 8 6.26 -18.05 -8.98
N GLY A 9 6.21 -19.38 -8.93
CA GLY A 9 7.39 -20.24 -8.77
C GLY A 9 8.37 -20.25 -9.95
N LYS A 10 8.09 -19.55 -11.06
CA LYS A 10 8.94 -19.53 -12.27
C LYS A 10 9.71 -18.24 -12.50
N LEU A 11 9.55 -17.21 -11.68
CA LEU A 11 10.15 -15.87 -11.90
C LEU A 11 11.45 -15.61 -11.12
N GLY A 12 11.97 -16.60 -10.40
CA GLY A 12 13.27 -16.49 -9.76
C GLY A 12 14.41 -16.92 -10.69
N LEU A 13 15.02 -15.97 -11.41
CA LEU A 13 16.47 -15.92 -11.69
C LEU A 13 16.81 -14.58 -12.37
N GLY A 14 17.76 -13.85 -11.79
CA GLY A 14 17.98 -12.43 -12.06
C GLY A 14 18.87 -12.06 -13.24
N ALA A 15 19.07 -10.75 -13.42
CA ALA A 15 20.23 -10.15 -14.06
C ALA A 15 20.36 -8.68 -13.61
N ALA A 16 21.60 -8.29 -13.30
CA ALA A 16 21.99 -7.04 -12.65
C ALA A 16 21.89 -5.80 -13.56
N ALA A 17 21.70 -4.65 -12.91
CA ALA A 17 21.69 -3.32 -13.52
C ALA A 17 23.12 -2.81 -13.82
N THR A 18 23.29 -2.16 -14.97
CA THR A 18 24.41 -1.25 -15.26
C THR A 18 23.83 0.01 -15.91
N GLY A 19 24.26 1.18 -15.43
CA GLY A 19 23.56 2.46 -15.60
C GLY A 19 23.92 3.28 -16.83
N LEU A 20 23.37 4.50 -16.88
CA LEU A 20 24.07 5.69 -17.35
C LEU A 20 23.34 6.97 -16.87
N VAL A 21 24.11 7.93 -16.39
CA VAL A 21 23.71 9.31 -16.10
C VAL A 21 24.14 10.22 -17.25
N VAL A 22 23.19 11.01 -17.79
CA VAL A 22 23.38 12.23 -18.60
C VAL A 22 22.09 13.03 -18.35
N GLY A 23 22.02 14.28 -17.91
CA GLY A 23 22.90 15.44 -18.06
C GLY A 23 22.01 16.57 -18.62
N VAL A 24 21.69 17.57 -17.77
CA VAL A 24 21.64 19.03 -18.05
C VAL A 24 20.81 19.48 -19.29
N GLU A 25 19.73 20.26 -19.18
CA GLU A 25 19.77 21.71 -18.96
C GLU A 25 18.44 22.29 -18.44
N ARG A 26 18.63 23.24 -17.53
CA ARG A 26 17.65 24.20 -17.04
C ARG A 26 17.55 25.37 -18.03
N ARG A 27 16.36 25.67 -18.55
CA ARG A 27 16.05 27.00 -19.10
C ARG A 27 14.91 27.63 -18.32
N LEU A 28 15.28 28.62 -17.51
CA LEU A 28 14.37 29.64 -17.00
C LEU A 28 14.08 30.62 -18.13
N ARG A 29 12.80 30.94 -18.33
CA ARG A 29 12.36 32.19 -18.99
C ARG A 29 11.19 32.78 -18.21
N PRO A 30 11.04 34.12 -18.28
CA PRO A 30 10.49 34.93 -17.20
C PRO A 30 8.97 35.08 -17.26
N ALA A 31 8.46 35.57 -16.12
CA ALA A 31 7.09 35.95 -15.89
C ALA A 31 6.62 37.06 -16.84
N GLU A 32 5.36 36.98 -17.26
CA GLU A 32 4.61 38.13 -17.75
C GLU A 32 3.16 38.08 -17.25
N THR A 33 2.61 39.26 -17.17
CA THR A 33 1.65 39.75 -16.19
C THR A 33 0.20 39.50 -16.62
N ARG A 34 -0.68 39.38 -15.62
CA ARG A 34 -2.15 39.34 -15.74
C ARG A 34 -2.71 40.68 -16.28
N PRO A 35 -3.92 40.70 -16.88
CA PRO A 35 -5.06 41.16 -16.09
C PRO A 35 -6.36 40.35 -16.27
N ALA A 36 -7.35 40.71 -15.46
CA ALA A 36 -8.59 40.01 -15.14
C ALA A 36 -9.77 40.36 -16.05
N ASP A 37 -10.72 39.43 -16.15
CA ASP A 37 -12.19 39.52 -16.16
C ASP A 37 -12.67 38.19 -16.79
N GLY A 38 -13.51 37.34 -16.19
CA GLY A 38 -14.67 37.57 -15.36
C GLY A 38 -15.83 36.91 -16.10
N ASP A 39 -16.12 35.63 -15.84
CA ASP A 39 -17.46 35.07 -16.08
C ASP A 39 -17.65 33.72 -15.38
N GLY A 40 -18.82 33.57 -14.78
CA GLY A 40 -19.17 32.50 -13.86
C GLY A 40 -19.23 31.12 -14.49
N ALA A 41 -18.66 30.15 -13.79
CA ALA A 41 -19.02 28.75 -13.92
C ALA A 41 -19.28 28.22 -12.51
N GLY A 42 -20.52 27.80 -12.24
CA GLY A 42 -20.93 27.21 -10.97
C GLY A 42 -20.13 25.95 -10.64
N PRO A 43 -20.23 25.43 -9.39
CA PRO A 43 -19.60 24.17 -9.04
C PRO A 43 -20.20 23.06 -9.90
N ASP A 44 -19.41 22.50 -10.80
CA ASP A 44 -19.72 21.28 -11.54
C ASP A 44 -19.80 20.12 -10.53
N PRO A 45 -20.99 19.51 -10.30
CA PRO A 45 -21.13 18.38 -9.37
C PRO A 45 -20.60 17.06 -9.95
N GLY A 46 -20.01 17.06 -11.15
CA GLY A 46 -19.54 15.85 -11.83
C GLY A 46 -18.04 15.61 -11.82
N ARG A 47 -17.22 16.56 -11.35
CA ARG A 47 -15.77 16.37 -11.31
C ARG A 47 -15.37 15.64 -10.04
N VAL A 48 -15.53 14.31 -10.07
CA VAL A 48 -14.78 13.41 -9.19
C VAL A 48 -13.32 13.75 -9.44
N ALA A 49 -12.73 14.59 -8.60
CA ALA A 49 -11.31 14.87 -8.63
C ALA A 49 -10.63 13.51 -8.66
N ALA A 50 -9.86 13.25 -9.73
CA ALA A 50 -9.10 12.02 -9.86
C ALA A 50 -8.26 11.89 -8.59
N ARG A 51 -8.73 11.04 -7.66
CA ARG A 51 -8.02 10.70 -6.45
C ARG A 51 -6.71 10.12 -6.92
N ASP A 52 -5.58 10.71 -6.52
CA ASP A 52 -4.24 10.27 -6.91
C ASP A 52 -4.14 8.73 -6.86
N PRO A 53 -4.09 8.03 -8.01
CA PRO A 53 -4.10 6.57 -8.01
C PRO A 53 -2.71 5.97 -7.72
N ALA A 54 -1.75 6.76 -7.24
CA ALA A 54 -0.35 6.36 -7.15
C ALA A 54 0.37 6.95 -5.93
N ALA A 55 0.06 6.44 -4.73
CA ALA A 55 0.95 6.63 -3.59
C ALA A 55 1.75 5.34 -3.36
N GLY A 56 2.79 5.14 -4.18
CA GLY A 56 3.86 4.14 -4.01
C GLY A 56 3.86 2.96 -4.98
N ASP A 57 5.05 2.41 -5.26
CA ASP A 57 5.30 1.14 -5.98
C ASP A 57 4.83 -0.09 -5.16
N GLY A 58 3.69 0.02 -4.49
CA GLY A 58 3.10 -0.99 -3.63
C GLY A 58 1.79 -1.54 -4.19
N PRO A 59 1.20 -2.55 -3.54
CA PRO A 59 0.06 -3.28 -4.06
C PRO A 59 -1.28 -2.54 -3.93
N TRP A 60 -1.31 -1.24 -4.20
CA TRP A 60 -2.38 -0.35 -3.77
C TRP A 60 -3.63 -0.35 -4.64
N TRP A 61 -3.57 -0.97 -5.82
CA TRP A 61 -4.79 -1.28 -6.58
C TRP A 61 -5.74 -2.19 -5.79
N LEU A 62 -5.23 -2.95 -4.82
CA LEU A 62 -6.05 -3.78 -3.94
C LEU A 62 -7.00 -2.96 -3.07
N LEU A 63 -6.73 -1.68 -2.83
CA LEU A 63 -7.56 -0.83 -1.99
C LEU A 63 -8.73 -0.20 -2.71
N ALA A 64 -8.79 -0.24 -4.06
CA ALA A 64 -9.83 0.44 -4.82
C ALA A 64 -11.26 0.08 -4.34
N PRO A 65 -12.17 1.05 -4.17
CA PRO A 65 -12.05 2.47 -4.53
C PRO A 65 -11.40 3.36 -3.44
N LEU A 66 -10.92 2.76 -2.35
CA LEU A 66 -10.28 3.50 -1.26
C LEU A 66 -8.92 4.04 -1.68
N SER A 67 -8.58 5.20 -1.15
CA SER A 67 -7.31 5.90 -1.39
C SER A 67 -6.86 6.61 -0.13
N ARG A 68 -5.61 7.11 -0.14
CA ARG A 68 -5.10 7.94 0.95
C ARG A 68 -6.06 9.09 1.25
N GLY A 69 -6.35 9.31 2.52
CA GLY A 69 -7.31 10.30 3.03
C GLY A 69 -8.71 9.75 3.27
N ASP A 70 -9.06 8.56 2.76
CA ASP A 70 -10.39 8.00 2.98
C ASP A 70 -10.57 7.50 4.43
N HIS A 71 -11.79 7.72 4.95
CA HIS A 71 -12.21 7.24 6.26
C HIS A 71 -12.58 5.76 6.22
N LEU A 72 -12.15 5.02 7.24
CA LEU A 72 -12.37 3.58 7.38
C LEU A 72 -13.39 3.22 8.47
N GLY A 73 -13.91 4.22 9.16
CA GLY A 73 -14.80 4.06 10.30
C GLY A 73 -14.06 4.12 11.64
N GLY A 74 -14.82 4.29 12.73
CA GLY A 74 -14.26 4.32 14.08
C GLY A 74 -13.19 5.39 14.32
N GLY A 75 -13.20 6.48 13.54
CA GLY A 75 -12.21 7.56 13.64
C GLY A 75 -10.91 7.32 12.87
N TRP A 76 -10.73 6.17 12.24
CA TRP A 76 -9.53 5.82 11.46
C TRP A 76 -9.62 6.29 10.00
N PHE A 77 -8.48 6.65 9.42
CA PHE A 77 -8.34 6.97 8.00
C PHE A 77 -7.01 6.45 7.42
N LEU A 78 -6.98 6.26 6.11
CA LEU A 78 -5.77 5.85 5.36
C LEU A 78 -4.79 7.02 5.27
N ALA A 79 -3.77 7.05 6.13
CA ALA A 79 -2.84 8.18 6.21
C ALA A 79 -1.70 8.07 5.18
N HIS A 80 -1.13 6.88 5.01
CA HIS A 80 0.01 6.67 4.12
C HIS A 80 0.02 5.28 3.49
N LEU A 81 0.50 5.22 2.25
CA LEU A 81 0.71 4.01 1.45
C LEU A 81 2.16 4.04 0.95
N GLY A 82 2.98 3.12 1.45
CA GLY A 82 4.41 3.03 1.14
C GLY A 82 4.72 2.17 -0.10
N PRO A 83 5.92 2.22 -0.66
CA PRO A 83 6.35 1.26 -1.67
C PRO A 83 6.71 -0.09 -1.03
N ILE A 84 6.92 -1.13 -1.85
CA ILE A 84 7.51 -2.38 -1.36
C ILE A 84 8.97 -2.14 -0.95
N ARG A 85 9.28 -2.43 0.31
CA ARG A 85 10.62 -2.36 0.91
C ARG A 85 10.82 -3.56 1.81
N ARG A 86 11.99 -4.21 1.71
CA ARG A 86 12.35 -5.38 2.55
C ARG A 86 11.23 -6.44 2.56
N GLY A 87 10.70 -6.76 1.38
CA GLY A 87 9.66 -7.79 1.22
C GLY A 87 8.25 -7.41 1.67
N ALA A 88 7.95 -6.17 2.05
CA ALA A 88 6.58 -5.78 2.41
C ALA A 88 6.25 -4.37 1.97
N SER A 89 4.95 -4.09 1.88
CA SER A 89 4.46 -2.72 1.73
C SER A 89 3.85 -2.25 3.04
N VAL A 90 4.01 -0.96 3.37
CA VAL A 90 3.53 -0.39 4.64
C VAL A 90 2.31 0.47 4.39
N LEU A 91 1.21 0.11 5.05
CA LEU A 91 0.00 0.91 5.13
C LEU A 91 -0.04 1.55 6.52
N THR A 92 -0.19 2.88 6.57
CA THR A 92 -0.31 3.61 7.84
C THR A 92 -1.73 4.11 8.00
N LEU A 93 -2.34 3.77 9.13
CA LEU A 93 -3.61 4.30 9.58
C LEU A 93 -3.36 5.37 10.64
N GLN A 94 -4.16 6.42 10.61
CA GLN A 94 -4.17 7.43 11.65
C GLN A 94 -5.58 7.56 12.21
N HIS A 95 -5.67 7.66 13.53
CA HIS A 95 -6.90 7.93 14.25
C HIS A 95 -7.04 9.43 14.47
N ARG A 96 -8.28 9.93 14.52
CA ARG A 96 -8.58 11.33 14.79
C ARG A 96 -8.01 11.85 16.12
N ASP A 97 -7.78 10.96 17.09
CA ASP A 97 -7.22 11.31 18.41
C ASP A 97 -5.68 11.31 18.40
N GLY A 98 -5.06 11.12 17.22
CA GLY A 98 -3.60 11.19 17.02
C GLY A 98 -2.89 9.84 17.06
N GLU A 99 -3.58 8.74 17.38
CA GLU A 99 -3.02 7.39 17.34
C GLU A 99 -2.61 7.00 15.91
N VAL A 100 -1.52 6.24 15.78
CA VAL A 100 -1.00 5.77 14.49
C VAL A 100 -0.80 4.27 14.56
N ALA A 101 -1.38 3.55 13.59
CA ALA A 101 -1.19 2.12 13.43
C ALA A 101 -0.47 1.84 12.11
N ARG A 102 0.64 1.11 12.17
CA ARG A 102 1.41 0.68 11.00
C ARG A 102 1.12 -0.78 10.70
N VAL A 103 0.72 -1.04 9.45
CA VAL A 103 0.33 -2.37 9.00
C VAL A 103 1.25 -2.78 7.85
N HIS A 104 1.92 -3.91 8.04
CA HIS A 104 2.77 -4.51 7.04
C HIS A 104 1.97 -5.50 6.22
N LEU A 105 1.85 -5.22 4.92
CA LEU A 105 1.34 -6.16 3.94
C LEU A 105 2.50 -7.07 3.55
N CYS A 106 2.41 -8.35 3.93
CA CYS A 106 3.38 -9.38 3.60
C CYS A 106 2.76 -10.38 2.64
N TYR A 107 3.56 -11.12 1.88
CA TYR A 107 3.02 -12.22 1.07
C TYR A 107 2.46 -13.33 1.98
N HIS A 108 1.32 -13.90 1.62
CA HIS A 108 0.69 -14.98 2.36
C HIS A 108 1.24 -16.35 1.93
N ASP A 109 1.90 -17.06 2.83
CA ASP A 109 2.51 -18.37 2.57
C ASP A 109 1.55 -19.56 2.77
N GLY A 110 0.30 -19.28 3.17
CA GLY A 110 -0.71 -20.28 3.52
C GLY A 110 -0.94 -20.42 5.03
N THR A 111 -0.09 -19.81 5.87
CA THR A 111 -0.28 -19.74 7.33
C THR A 111 -0.52 -18.30 7.75
N PRO A 112 -1.75 -17.91 8.11
CA PRO A 112 -2.04 -16.52 8.44
C PRO A 112 -1.33 -16.11 9.74
N ARG A 113 -0.57 -15.02 9.69
CA ARG A 113 0.18 -14.47 10.84
C ARG A 113 -0.29 -13.08 11.29
N GLY A 114 -1.05 -12.40 10.44
CA GLY A 114 -1.55 -11.05 10.70
C GLY A 114 -2.89 -11.03 11.45
N LEU A 115 -3.35 -9.82 11.79
CA LEU A 115 -4.70 -9.60 12.34
C LEU A 115 -5.80 -9.86 11.30
N ALA A 116 -5.46 -9.71 10.03
CA ALA A 116 -6.30 -10.02 8.90
C ALA A 116 -5.45 -10.60 7.77
N HIS A 117 -6.08 -11.35 6.86
CA HIS A 117 -5.40 -11.91 5.70
C HIS A 117 -6.34 -12.05 4.49
N THR A 118 -5.73 -12.09 3.31
CA THR A 118 -6.36 -12.38 2.04
C THR A 118 -5.82 -13.70 1.47
N SER A 119 -6.05 -14.00 0.19
CA SER A 119 -5.44 -15.19 -0.42
C SER A 119 -3.97 -14.96 -0.79
N LEU A 120 -3.55 -13.72 -1.00
CA LEU A 120 -2.20 -13.34 -1.41
C LEU A 120 -1.40 -12.63 -0.32
N LEU A 121 -2.06 -12.03 0.68
CA LEU A 121 -1.42 -11.15 1.65
C LEU A 121 -1.82 -11.41 3.10
N ASP A 122 -0.87 -11.19 4.00
CA ASP A 122 -1.10 -11.05 5.43
C ASP A 122 -0.98 -9.59 5.85
N LEU A 123 -1.91 -9.11 6.69
CA LEU A 123 -1.91 -7.77 7.27
C LEU A 123 -1.40 -7.86 8.71
N VAL A 124 -0.11 -7.61 8.89
CA VAL A 124 0.58 -7.70 10.19
C VAL A 124 0.63 -6.33 10.83
N LEU A 125 0.05 -6.17 12.02
CA LEU A 125 0.16 -4.94 12.80
C LEU A 125 1.56 -4.85 13.41
N MET A 126 2.22 -3.71 13.23
CA MET A 126 3.54 -3.41 13.78
C MET A 126 3.40 -2.43 14.95
N ASP A 127 2.89 -2.93 16.07
CA ASP A 127 2.77 -2.19 17.33
C ASP A 127 3.97 -2.38 18.26
N GLY A 128 4.94 -3.21 17.85
CA GLY A 128 6.12 -3.57 18.66
C GLY A 128 5.77 -4.44 19.88
N GLY A 129 4.52 -4.92 19.98
CA GLY A 129 4.06 -5.78 21.06
C GLY A 129 4.54 -7.22 20.92
N ALA A 130 4.47 -7.98 22.01
CA ALA A 130 4.79 -9.41 22.05
C ALA A 130 3.52 -10.29 22.03
N GLY A 131 2.36 -9.71 21.72
CA GLY A 131 1.05 -10.38 21.81
C GLY A 131 0.51 -10.49 23.24
N ASP A 132 1.11 -9.78 24.19
CA ASP A 132 0.74 -9.73 25.60
C ASP A 132 -0.41 -8.74 25.88
N LYS A 133 -0.73 -7.87 24.91
CA LYS A 133 -1.79 -6.88 24.99
C LYS A 133 -2.90 -7.17 23.99
N PRO A 134 -4.16 -6.99 24.38
CA PRO A 134 -5.26 -7.07 23.43
C PRO A 134 -5.11 -5.96 22.38
N THR A 135 -5.29 -6.31 21.11
CA THR A 135 -5.45 -5.32 20.05
C THR A 135 -6.76 -4.56 20.25
N ASP A 136 -6.75 -3.26 19.95
CA ASP A 136 -7.98 -2.47 19.89
C ASP A 136 -9.00 -3.10 18.92
N GLU A 137 -10.22 -3.33 19.41
CA GLU A 137 -11.26 -4.03 18.67
C GLU A 137 -11.70 -3.25 17.43
N ILE A 138 -11.75 -1.91 17.52
CA ILE A 138 -12.15 -1.05 16.40
C ILE A 138 -11.10 -1.14 15.28
N LEU A 139 -9.82 -1.03 15.62
CA LEU A 139 -8.72 -1.22 14.69
C LEU A 139 -8.76 -2.60 14.05
N GLY A 140 -8.96 -3.66 14.84
CA GLY A 140 -9.14 -5.03 14.32
C GLY A 140 -10.25 -5.13 13.28
N ARG A 141 -11.43 -4.54 13.55
CA ARG A 141 -12.55 -4.49 12.58
C ARG A 141 -12.21 -3.69 11.32
N VAL A 142 -11.47 -2.58 11.46
CA VAL A 142 -10.99 -1.80 10.31
C VAL A 142 -10.08 -2.65 9.42
N LEU A 143 -9.14 -3.40 10.00
CA LEU A 143 -8.23 -4.26 9.23
C LEU A 143 -8.95 -5.42 8.54
N LEU A 144 -9.95 -6.02 9.19
CA LEU A 144 -10.80 -7.04 8.56
C LEU A 144 -11.60 -6.46 7.38
N GLY A 145 -12.10 -5.23 7.52
CA GLY A 145 -12.77 -4.50 6.44
C GLY A 145 -11.85 -4.23 5.26
N LEU A 146 -10.63 -3.75 5.52
CA LEU A 146 -9.60 -3.57 4.49
C LEU A 146 -9.26 -4.87 3.78
N ALA A 147 -9.05 -5.96 4.53
CA ALA A 147 -8.76 -7.27 3.94
C ALA A 147 -9.89 -7.76 3.03
N LYS A 148 -11.15 -7.47 3.36
CA LYS A 148 -12.31 -7.77 2.51
C LYS A 148 -12.28 -6.98 1.20
N VAL A 149 -11.95 -5.69 1.25
CA VAL A 149 -11.77 -4.85 0.05
C VAL A 149 -10.62 -5.37 -0.80
N MET A 150 -9.47 -5.64 -0.19
CA MET A 150 -8.30 -6.21 -0.87
C MET A 150 -8.64 -7.52 -1.58
N ARG A 151 -9.30 -8.45 -0.89
CA ARG A 151 -9.72 -9.74 -1.45
C ARG A 151 -10.61 -9.59 -2.69
N ALA A 152 -11.48 -8.60 -2.71
CA ALA A 152 -12.34 -8.34 -3.88
C ALA A 152 -11.51 -7.89 -5.11
N ASN A 153 -10.36 -7.26 -4.88
CA ASN A 153 -9.48 -6.73 -5.92
C ASN A 153 -8.28 -7.64 -6.24
N GLU A 154 -8.15 -8.81 -5.60
CA GLU A 154 -7.09 -9.78 -5.89
C GLU A 154 -7.22 -10.43 -7.28
N LEU A 155 -8.42 -10.38 -7.86
CA LEU A 155 -8.69 -10.81 -9.24
C LEU A 155 -8.23 -9.72 -10.23
N ALA A 156 -6.94 -9.40 -10.19
CA ALA A 156 -6.29 -8.47 -11.09
C ALA A 156 -5.60 -9.21 -12.25
N ASP A 157 -5.19 -8.46 -13.27
CA ASP A 157 -4.37 -8.97 -14.37
C ASP A 157 -2.98 -9.42 -13.90
N ASP A 158 -2.33 -10.28 -14.71
CA ASP A 158 -1.03 -10.88 -14.39
C ASP A 158 0.09 -9.83 -14.20
N GLU A 159 -0.05 -8.65 -14.81
CA GLU A 159 0.90 -7.55 -14.68
C GLU A 159 0.93 -7.00 -13.24
N ARG A 160 -0.24 -6.76 -12.66
CA ARG A 160 -0.36 -6.30 -11.27
C ARG A 160 0.11 -7.36 -10.28
N LEU A 161 -0.21 -8.63 -10.55
CA LEU A 161 0.26 -9.73 -9.71
C LEU A 161 1.78 -9.86 -9.69
N ARG A 162 2.48 -9.51 -10.78
CA ARG A 162 3.96 -9.51 -10.82
C ARG A 162 4.59 -8.53 -9.83
N GLN A 163 3.91 -7.45 -9.45
CA GLN A 163 4.41 -6.53 -8.42
C GLN A 163 4.50 -7.19 -7.04
N LEU A 164 3.69 -8.22 -6.77
CA LEU A 164 3.75 -9.00 -5.53
C LEU A 164 4.97 -9.91 -5.45
N ALA A 165 5.67 -10.16 -6.55
CA ALA A 165 6.85 -11.04 -6.58
C ALA A 165 8.03 -10.50 -5.74
N ALA A 166 8.05 -9.20 -5.46
CA ALA A 166 9.03 -8.58 -4.57
C ALA A 166 8.65 -8.66 -3.08
N MET A 167 7.49 -9.23 -2.75
CA MET A 167 7.02 -9.39 -1.38
C MET A 167 7.43 -10.74 -0.81
N GLN A 168 7.63 -10.79 0.50
CA GLN A 168 8.05 -11.97 1.26
C GLN A 168 7.05 -12.25 2.40
N PRO A 169 6.91 -13.52 2.82
CA PRO A 169 6.24 -13.86 4.06
C PRO A 169 6.84 -13.16 5.27
N HIS A 170 6.02 -12.86 6.28
CA HIS A 170 6.49 -12.13 7.46
C HIS A 170 7.63 -12.86 8.19
N ALA A 171 7.54 -14.19 8.34
CA ALA A 171 8.60 -14.98 8.98
C ALA A 171 9.94 -14.85 8.25
N GLU A 172 9.94 -14.98 6.92
CA GLU A 172 11.15 -14.86 6.11
C GLU A 172 11.77 -13.45 6.23
N ARG A 173 10.93 -12.40 6.35
CA ARG A 173 11.40 -11.04 6.59
C ARG A 173 12.07 -10.89 7.95
N VAL A 174 11.50 -11.48 9.00
CA VAL A 174 12.09 -11.45 10.35
C VAL A 174 13.44 -12.17 10.32
N ASP A 175 13.53 -13.33 9.68
CA ASP A 175 14.78 -14.09 9.57
C ASP A 175 15.86 -13.35 8.77
N THR A 176 15.46 -12.64 7.70
CA THR A 176 16.41 -11.97 6.79
C THR A 176 16.92 -10.64 7.35
N TYR A 177 16.03 -9.83 7.95
CA TYR A 177 16.36 -8.46 8.33
C TYR A 177 16.46 -8.25 9.83
N GLY A 178 15.93 -9.16 10.66
CA GLY A 178 15.77 -8.97 12.10
C GLY A 178 14.54 -8.12 12.44
N PRO A 179 13.83 -8.41 13.55
CA PRO A 179 12.59 -7.74 13.93
C PRO A 179 12.76 -6.23 14.15
N GLU A 180 13.89 -5.79 14.68
CA GLU A 180 14.22 -4.38 14.93
C GLU A 180 14.27 -3.55 13.64
N ASN A 181 14.60 -4.18 12.52
CA ASN A 181 14.74 -3.55 11.21
C ASN A 181 13.44 -3.56 10.40
N LEU A 182 12.36 -4.10 10.96
CA LEU A 182 11.03 -4.09 10.35
C LEU A 182 10.14 -2.98 10.92
N THR A 183 10.68 -2.06 11.70
CA THR A 183 9.92 -0.92 12.24
C THR A 183 9.92 0.30 11.34
#